data_AF-A0A8M1PZ85-F1
#
_entry.id   AF-A0A8M1PZ85-F1
#
_cell.length_a   1.000
_cell.length_b   1.000
_cell.length_c   1.000
_cell.angle_alpha   90.00
_cell.angle_beta   90.00
_cell.angle_gamma   90.00
#
_symmetry.space_group_name_H-M   'P 1'
#
loop_
_entity.id
_entity.type
_entity.pdbx_description
1 polymer ?
#
loop_
_entity_poly.entity_id
_entity_poly.type
_entity_poly.pdbx_seq_one_letter_code
_entity_poly.pdbx_strand_id
1 'polypeptide(L)'
;MQKLHQRCLLLGAVFITMFFIVVFWDEVRVGPNHRASSKHLAQFKLRQAHRKHLIKELCSANRSLNYRQKSFTFDQIPNKALHHLIVDDHHRVIYCYVPKVACTNWKRVMFALSQNLKAPDGAPYLDLLDIPLEIIHNSTVHKTFSKLWMRHGRYARPLMHHKLKNYTKFLFVRDPFVRLISAYRDKLMKPDEYFYTHYGSTMLQRYANISQPPDSAQEAFRAGIRPSFIHFIQYLLDPKTEKEEPFNEHWQQMHRLCHPCQIDYDFIGKLETLDEDTEHLLKILGLDKHIHFPPGYENRTAVDWEKEWFANISVADRRKLYSLYETDFKLFGYDKPETLLNE
;
A
#
# COMPACT_ATOMS: atom_id res chain seq x y z
N MET A 1 41.22 62.52 -13.66
CA MET A 1 39.79 62.24 -13.93
C MET A 1 39.54 61.34 -15.13
N GLN A 2 40.16 61.53 -16.31
CA GLN A 2 39.85 60.73 -17.52
C GLN A 2 40.03 59.20 -17.37
N LYS A 3 41.06 58.72 -16.66
CA LYS A 3 41.28 57.27 -16.45
C LYS A 3 40.18 56.59 -15.61
N LEU A 4 39.43 57.33 -14.79
CA LEU A 4 38.35 56.77 -13.96
C LEU A 4 37.08 56.56 -14.79
N HIS A 5 36.76 57.46 -15.72
CA HIS A 5 35.59 57.33 -16.58
C HIS A 5 35.67 56.15 -17.56
N GLN A 6 36.85 55.88 -18.12
CA GLN A 6 37.04 54.75 -19.03
C GLN A 6 36.85 53.39 -18.33
N ARG A 7 37.26 53.28 -17.06
CA ARG A 7 37.04 52.07 -16.25
C ARG A 7 35.55 51.84 -15.93
N CYS A 8 34.79 52.90 -15.64
CA CYS A 8 33.35 52.77 -15.39
C CYS A 8 32.56 52.33 -16.64
N LEU A 9 32.92 52.82 -17.83
CA LEU A 9 32.26 52.44 -19.09
C LEU A 9 32.51 50.96 -19.44
N LEU A 10 33.74 50.47 -19.27
CA LEU A 10 34.09 49.06 -19.49
C LEU A 10 33.38 48.13 -18.50
N LEU A 11 33.31 48.51 -17.21
CA LEU A 11 32.58 47.74 -16.21
C LEU A 11 31.07 47.68 -16.54
N GLY A 12 30.47 48.81 -16.94
CA GLY A 12 29.05 48.85 -17.32
C GLY A 12 28.70 47.94 -18.49
N ALA A 13 29.54 47.89 -19.53
CA ALA A 13 29.33 47.01 -20.69
C ALA A 13 29.41 45.51 -20.31
N VAL A 14 30.36 45.13 -19.46
CA VAL A 14 30.48 43.74 -18.97
C VAL A 14 29.24 43.34 -18.18
N PHE A 15 28.73 44.20 -17.28
CA PHE A 15 27.52 43.91 -16.51
C PHE A 15 26.27 43.73 -17.39
N ILE A 16 26.09 44.56 -18.43
CA ILE A 16 24.96 44.42 -19.35
C ILE A 16 25.05 43.10 -20.12
N THR A 17 26.23 42.74 -20.64
CA THR A 17 26.41 41.45 -21.34
C THR A 17 26.18 40.25 -20.41
N MET A 18 26.65 40.30 -19.16
CA MET A 18 26.39 39.23 -18.19
C MET A 18 24.90 39.11 -17.86
N PHE A 19 24.20 40.24 -17.70
CA PHE A 19 22.77 40.23 -17.42
C PHE A 19 21.96 39.63 -18.57
N PHE A 20 22.27 40.00 -19.82
CA PHE A 20 21.61 39.39 -20.98
C PHE A 20 21.96 37.92 -21.15
N ILE A 21 23.20 37.50 -20.90
CA ILE A 21 23.57 36.08 -20.93
C ILE A 21 22.81 35.30 -19.87
N VAL A 22 22.70 35.80 -18.64
CA VAL A 22 21.94 35.13 -17.55
C VAL A 22 20.45 35.05 -17.89
N VAL A 23 19.84 36.13 -18.38
CA VAL A 23 18.41 36.13 -18.75
C VAL A 23 18.14 35.17 -19.91
N PHE A 24 18.98 35.17 -20.97
CA PHE A 24 18.85 34.20 -22.05
C PHE A 24 19.16 32.76 -21.61
N TRP A 25 20.10 32.55 -20.68
CA TRP A 25 20.37 31.22 -20.12
C TRP A 25 19.21 30.70 -19.26
N ASP A 26 18.57 31.57 -18.49
CA ASP A 26 17.40 31.21 -17.70
C ASP A 26 16.19 30.92 -18.61
N GLU A 27 15.96 31.71 -19.66
CA GLU A 27 14.87 31.45 -20.60
C GLU A 27 15.06 30.14 -21.39
N VAL A 28 16.31 29.80 -21.74
CA VAL A 28 16.67 28.50 -22.35
C VAL A 28 16.57 27.34 -21.33
N ARG A 29 16.82 27.57 -20.03
CA ARG A 29 16.63 26.56 -18.97
C ARG A 29 15.18 26.35 -18.57
N VAL A 30 14.29 27.33 -18.75
CA VAL A 30 12.83 27.12 -18.67
C VAL A 30 12.36 26.42 -19.96
N GLY A 31 12.97 25.27 -20.23
CA GLY A 31 12.62 24.43 -21.36
C GLY A 31 11.27 23.72 -21.15
N PRO A 32 10.72 23.10 -22.21
CA PRO A 32 9.46 22.35 -22.15
C PRO A 32 9.44 21.27 -21.05
N ASN A 33 10.60 20.71 -20.70
CA ASN A 33 10.74 19.73 -19.61
C ASN A 33 10.35 20.30 -18.24
N HIS A 34 10.66 21.58 -17.95
CA HIS A 34 10.28 22.19 -16.67
C HIS A 34 8.77 22.44 -16.60
N ARG A 35 8.16 22.83 -17.72
CA ARG A 35 6.71 23.06 -17.83
C ARG A 35 5.93 21.73 -17.82
N ALA A 36 6.46 20.67 -18.41
CA ALA A 36 5.92 19.32 -18.32
C ALA A 36 6.04 18.77 -16.90
N SER A 37 7.21 18.91 -16.27
CA SER A 37 7.46 18.52 -14.87
C SER A 37 6.56 19.28 -13.89
N SER A 38 6.35 20.59 -14.08
CA SER A 38 5.48 21.38 -13.22
C SER A 38 4.00 21.01 -13.39
N LYS A 39 3.53 20.77 -14.61
CA LYS A 39 2.19 20.25 -14.87
C LYS A 39 1.97 18.87 -14.24
N HIS A 40 2.95 17.97 -14.40
CA HIS A 40 2.91 16.64 -13.79
C HIS A 40 2.83 16.71 -12.27
N LEU A 41 3.66 17.56 -11.64
CA LEU A 41 3.63 17.79 -10.20
C LEU A 41 2.29 18.37 -9.72
N ALA A 42 1.69 19.30 -10.48
CA ALA A 42 0.39 19.88 -10.15
C ALA A 42 -0.74 18.83 -10.22
N GLN A 43 -0.77 18.01 -11.27
CA GLN A 43 -1.74 16.92 -11.42
C GLN A 43 -1.63 15.89 -10.30
N PHE A 44 -0.40 15.52 -9.94
CA PHE A 44 -0.16 14.61 -8.81
C PHE A 44 -0.62 15.21 -7.47
N LYS A 45 -0.28 16.47 -7.19
CA LYS A 45 -0.73 17.15 -5.96
C LYS A 45 -2.26 17.18 -5.88
N LEU A 46 -2.94 17.44 -7.00
CA LEU A 46 -4.40 17.39 -7.08
C LEU A 46 -4.94 15.98 -6.83
N ARG A 47 -4.34 14.95 -7.44
CA ARG A 47 -4.70 13.54 -7.23
C ARG A 47 -4.60 13.13 -5.77
N GLN A 48 -3.49 13.46 -5.10
CA GLN A 48 -3.29 13.16 -3.67
C GLN A 48 -4.22 13.97 -2.77
N ALA A 49 -4.47 15.24 -3.08
CA ALA A 49 -5.45 16.05 -2.36
C ALA A 49 -6.86 15.46 -2.47
N HIS A 50 -7.26 15.01 -3.66
CA HIS A 50 -8.54 14.36 -3.90
C HIS A 50 -8.69 13.05 -3.11
N ARG A 51 -7.69 12.14 -3.17
CA ARG A 51 -7.70 10.87 -2.42
C ARG A 51 -7.88 11.10 -0.91
N LYS A 52 -7.15 12.07 -0.34
CA LYS A 52 -7.27 12.41 1.08
C LYS A 52 -8.62 13.06 1.43
N HIS A 53 -9.09 13.96 0.58
CA HIS A 53 -10.37 14.62 0.78
C HIS A 53 -11.51 13.60 0.78
N LEU A 54 -11.52 12.67 -0.18
CA LEU A 54 -12.53 11.61 -0.28
C LEU A 54 -12.61 10.76 0.99
N ILE A 55 -11.47 10.30 1.52
CA ILE A 55 -11.44 9.56 2.79
C ILE A 55 -12.03 10.41 3.92
N LYS A 56 -11.58 11.66 4.07
CA LYS A 56 -12.04 12.54 5.14
C LYS A 56 -13.55 12.82 5.06
N GLU A 57 -14.05 13.10 3.86
CA GLU A 57 -15.47 13.32 3.58
C GLU A 57 -16.27 12.08 3.98
N LEU A 58 -15.91 10.91 3.45
CA LEU A 58 -16.62 9.67 3.72
C LEU A 58 -16.51 9.25 5.19
N CYS A 59 -15.38 9.47 5.84
CA CYS A 59 -15.21 9.19 7.27
C CYS A 59 -16.05 10.12 8.17
N SER A 60 -16.30 11.37 7.76
CA SER A 60 -17.10 12.33 8.53
C SER A 60 -18.62 12.22 8.28
N ALA A 61 -19.03 11.80 7.09
CA ALA A 61 -20.45 11.71 6.74
C ALA A 61 -21.13 10.50 7.40
N ASN A 62 -22.19 10.71 8.19
CA ASN A 62 -22.80 9.64 9.00
C ASN A 62 -23.39 8.47 8.15
N ARG A 63 -23.85 8.74 6.91
CA ARG A 63 -24.58 7.77 6.06
C ARG A 63 -23.77 7.15 4.92
N SER A 64 -22.49 7.48 4.77
CA SER A 64 -21.72 7.12 3.58
C SER A 64 -21.06 5.73 3.64
N LEU A 65 -20.75 5.23 4.84
CA LEU A 65 -20.02 3.98 5.07
C LEU A 65 -20.70 3.18 6.18
N ASN A 66 -21.08 1.93 5.89
CA ASN A 66 -21.85 1.07 6.79
C ASN A 66 -20.96 0.09 7.56
N TYR A 67 -19.97 0.57 8.32
CA TYR A 67 -19.18 -0.28 9.20
C TYR A 67 -18.98 0.35 10.58
N ARG A 68 -19.15 -0.45 11.64
CA ARG A 68 -19.21 0.01 13.05
C ARG A 68 -17.92 0.70 13.50
N GLN A 69 -16.77 0.19 13.05
CA GLN A 69 -15.45 0.65 13.49
C GLN A 69 -15.13 2.07 12.99
N LYS A 70 -15.92 2.64 12.07
CA LYS A 70 -15.77 4.01 11.61
C LYS A 70 -15.82 5.04 12.74
N SER A 71 -16.71 4.84 13.71
CA SER A 71 -16.92 5.77 14.82
C SER A 71 -15.94 5.58 15.97
N PHE A 72 -15.04 4.60 15.86
CA PHE A 72 -14.06 4.34 16.91
C PHE A 72 -13.03 5.46 16.94
N THR A 73 -12.59 5.83 18.14
CA THR A 73 -11.35 6.58 18.31
C THR A 73 -10.15 5.65 18.13
N PHE A 74 -8.98 6.23 17.87
CA PHE A 74 -7.75 5.44 17.74
C PHE A 74 -7.47 4.54 18.97
N ASP A 75 -7.82 5.01 20.17
CA ASP A 75 -7.61 4.27 21.42
C ASP A 75 -8.51 3.04 21.56
N GLN A 76 -9.65 3.00 20.86
CA GLN A 76 -10.57 1.87 20.85
C GLN A 76 -10.14 0.75 19.88
N ILE A 77 -9.16 1.01 19.00
CA ILE A 77 -8.64 -0.02 18.09
C ILE A 77 -7.84 -1.06 18.90
N PRO A 78 -8.16 -2.37 18.83
CA PRO A 78 -7.38 -3.39 19.54
C PRO A 78 -5.90 -3.37 19.16
N ASN A 79 -4.98 -3.53 20.12
CA ASN A 79 -3.53 -3.42 19.86
C ASN A 79 -3.04 -4.37 18.75
N LYS A 80 -3.61 -5.59 18.66
CA LYS A 80 -3.30 -6.56 17.59
C LYS A 80 -3.61 -6.04 16.19
N ALA A 81 -4.65 -5.19 16.05
CA ALA A 81 -5.06 -4.61 14.77
C ALA A 81 -4.14 -3.45 14.32
N LEU A 82 -3.17 -3.04 15.15
CA LEU A 82 -2.16 -2.04 14.83
C LEU A 82 -0.85 -2.67 14.31
N HIS A 83 -0.85 -3.98 14.03
CA HIS A 83 0.34 -4.69 13.55
C HIS A 83 0.78 -4.23 12.14
N HIS A 84 -0.14 -3.65 11.37
CA HIS A 84 0.11 -3.19 10.00
C HIS A 84 0.89 -1.87 9.92
N LEU A 85 1.00 -1.13 11.03
CA LEU A 85 1.67 0.16 11.09
C LEU A 85 3.15 -0.01 11.43
N ILE A 86 3.99 -0.10 10.40
CA ILE A 86 5.45 -0.13 10.53
C ILE A 86 5.97 1.28 10.76
N VAL A 87 6.88 1.42 11.72
CA VAL A 87 7.43 2.71 12.15
C VAL A 87 8.92 2.76 11.85
N ASP A 88 9.33 3.87 11.25
CA ASP A 88 10.72 4.30 11.24
C ASP A 88 10.86 5.63 11.99
N ASP A 89 11.55 5.57 13.13
CA ASP A 89 11.77 6.71 14.02
C ASP A 89 12.82 7.69 13.47
N HIS A 90 13.76 7.19 12.66
CA HIS A 90 14.87 7.98 12.14
C HIS A 90 14.37 9.00 11.11
N HIS A 91 13.57 8.54 10.14
CA HIS A 91 12.99 9.41 9.12
C HIS A 91 11.59 9.93 9.51
N ARG A 92 11.07 9.55 10.70
CA ARG A 92 9.73 9.92 11.20
C ARG A 92 8.62 9.52 10.22
N VAL A 93 8.61 8.26 9.82
CA VAL A 93 7.67 7.71 8.84
C VAL A 93 6.87 6.56 9.45
N ILE A 94 5.59 6.49 9.10
CA ILE A 94 4.71 5.36 9.40
C ILE A 94 4.16 4.81 8.08
N TYR A 95 4.41 3.55 7.82
CA TYR A 95 3.86 2.82 6.68
C TYR A 95 2.78 1.84 7.16
N CYS A 96 1.54 2.00 6.69
CA CYS A 96 0.56 0.94 6.82
C CYS A 96 0.65 -0.05 5.66
N TYR A 97 1.12 -1.27 5.93
CA TYR A 97 1.25 -2.27 4.88
C TYR A 97 -0.06 -3.02 4.63
N VAL A 98 -0.44 -3.11 3.35
CA VAL A 98 -1.57 -3.91 2.88
C VAL A 98 -1.01 -5.04 2.01
N PRO A 99 -1.25 -6.31 2.36
CA PRO A 99 -0.80 -7.41 1.51
C PRO A 99 -1.37 -7.36 0.10
N LYS A 100 -0.57 -7.85 -0.85
CA LYS A 100 -0.86 -7.84 -2.30
C LYS A 100 -0.96 -6.43 -2.91
N VAL A 101 -0.35 -5.44 -2.25
CA VAL A 101 -0.24 -4.05 -2.72
C VAL A 101 1.22 -3.58 -2.64
N ALA A 102 2.12 -4.31 -3.31
CA ALA A 102 3.57 -4.05 -3.30
C ALA A 102 4.21 -4.00 -1.89
N CYS A 103 3.57 -4.59 -0.87
CA CYS A 103 4.04 -4.51 0.51
C CYS A 103 5.42 -5.13 0.73
N THR A 104 5.81 -6.14 -0.03
CA THR A 104 7.15 -6.74 0.01
C THR A 104 8.23 -5.70 -0.32
N ASN A 105 8.04 -4.92 -1.38
CA ASN A 105 8.99 -3.87 -1.77
C ASN A 105 8.98 -2.70 -0.79
N TRP A 106 7.81 -2.28 -0.30
CA TRP A 106 7.75 -1.27 0.76
C TRP A 106 8.37 -1.75 2.09
N LYS A 107 8.25 -3.03 2.43
CA LYS A 107 8.96 -3.63 3.58
C LYS A 107 10.47 -3.59 3.38
N ARG A 108 10.99 -3.85 2.16
CA ARG A 108 12.42 -3.64 1.85
C ARG A 108 12.87 -2.20 2.06
N VAL A 109 12.09 -1.23 1.58
CA VAL A 109 12.36 0.20 1.81
C VAL A 109 12.38 0.51 3.31
N MET A 110 11.33 0.13 4.06
CA MET A 110 11.25 0.38 5.50
C MET A 110 12.38 -0.32 6.28
N PHE A 111 12.82 -1.50 5.81
CA PHE A 111 13.95 -2.21 6.36
C PHE A 111 15.25 -1.43 6.20
N ALA A 112 15.56 -1.01 4.97
CA ALA A 112 16.75 -0.24 4.63
C ALA A 112 16.81 1.09 5.41
N LEU A 113 15.66 1.79 5.51
CA LEU A 113 15.55 3.04 6.28
C LEU A 113 15.81 2.84 7.78
N SER A 114 15.38 1.72 8.32
CA SER A 114 15.48 1.46 9.76
C SER A 114 16.92 1.19 10.23
N GLN A 115 17.85 0.91 9.31
CA GLN A 115 19.25 0.53 9.56
C GLN A 115 19.45 -0.58 10.60
N ASN A 116 18.38 -1.33 10.95
CA ASN A 116 18.40 -2.27 12.06
C ASN A 116 19.24 -3.53 11.77
N LEU A 117 19.46 -3.87 10.49
CA LEU A 117 20.25 -5.03 10.08
C LEU A 117 21.16 -4.64 8.92
N LYS A 118 22.44 -4.97 9.09
CA LYS A 118 23.47 -4.92 8.06
C LYS A 118 23.49 -6.25 7.32
N ALA A 119 24.05 -6.28 6.12
CA ALA A 119 24.42 -7.50 5.41
C ALA A 119 25.34 -8.37 6.29
N PRO A 120 25.53 -9.67 5.98
CA PRO A 120 26.34 -10.58 6.80
C PRO A 120 27.77 -10.08 7.10
N ASP A 121 28.31 -9.21 6.25
CA ASP A 121 29.63 -8.56 6.38
C ASP A 121 29.63 -7.28 7.23
N GLY A 122 28.45 -6.82 7.71
CA GLY A 122 28.30 -5.59 8.47
C GLY A 122 28.12 -4.31 7.62
N ALA A 123 28.06 -4.42 6.29
CA ALA A 123 27.75 -3.31 5.39
C ALA A 123 26.23 -3.07 5.28
N PRO A 124 25.77 -1.85 4.96
CA PRO A 124 24.36 -1.64 4.56
C PRO A 124 24.08 -2.37 3.24
N TYR A 125 22.86 -2.89 3.06
CA TYR A 125 22.42 -3.39 1.76
C TYR A 125 22.43 -2.24 0.74
N LEU A 126 23.13 -2.44 -0.38
CA LEU A 126 23.22 -1.45 -1.48
C LEU A 126 22.03 -1.54 -2.43
N ASP A 127 21.58 -2.76 -2.73
CA ASP A 127 20.35 -3.03 -3.47
C ASP A 127 19.27 -3.58 -2.52
N LEU A 128 18.05 -3.09 -2.67
CA LEU A 128 16.89 -3.58 -1.94
C LEU A 128 16.52 -5.01 -2.34
N LEU A 129 16.83 -5.44 -3.56
CA LEU A 129 16.57 -6.80 -4.05
C LEU A 129 17.47 -7.85 -3.39
N ASP A 130 18.64 -7.45 -2.88
CA ASP A 130 19.56 -8.34 -2.17
C ASP A 130 19.05 -8.74 -0.78
N ILE A 131 18.02 -8.06 -0.27
CA ILE A 131 17.42 -8.38 1.02
C ILE A 131 16.51 -9.62 0.87
N PRO A 132 16.82 -10.75 1.56
CA PRO A 132 16.04 -11.99 1.48
C PRO A 132 14.58 -11.82 1.89
N LEU A 133 13.68 -12.55 1.23
CA LEU A 133 12.24 -12.51 1.50
C LEU A 133 11.90 -13.00 2.91
N GLU A 134 12.63 -13.99 3.40
CA GLU A 134 12.45 -14.60 4.72
C GLU A 134 12.69 -13.58 5.84
N ILE A 135 13.63 -12.65 5.62
CA ILE A 135 13.98 -11.60 6.58
C ILE A 135 12.90 -10.51 6.61
N ILE A 136 12.49 -10.00 5.45
CA ILE A 136 11.52 -8.89 5.39
C ILE A 136 10.11 -9.30 5.83
N HIS A 137 9.75 -10.58 5.68
CA HIS A 137 8.46 -11.10 6.14
C HIS A 137 8.51 -11.58 7.59
N ASN A 138 9.70 -11.67 8.19
CA ASN A 138 9.83 -11.93 9.62
C ASN A 138 9.23 -10.77 10.42
N SER A 139 8.17 -11.06 11.17
CA SER A 139 7.48 -10.05 11.94
C SER A 139 8.40 -9.32 12.91
N THR A 140 9.47 -9.94 13.42
CA THR A 140 10.42 -9.38 14.42
C THR A 140 11.22 -8.19 13.89
N VAL A 141 11.50 -8.15 12.59
CA VAL A 141 12.42 -7.20 11.94
C VAL A 141 11.86 -5.78 11.87
N HIS A 142 10.55 -5.64 11.67
CA HIS A 142 9.90 -4.34 11.61
C HIS A 142 9.41 -3.89 13.00
N LYS A 143 9.71 -2.66 13.39
CA LYS A 143 9.04 -2.00 14.52
C LYS A 143 7.62 -1.67 14.10
N THR A 144 6.63 -2.18 14.81
CA THR A 144 5.21 -1.87 14.52
C THR A 144 4.53 -1.26 15.74
N PHE A 145 3.43 -0.54 15.54
CA PHE A 145 2.65 0.00 16.66
C PHE A 145 2.24 -1.10 17.64
N SER A 146 1.77 -2.26 17.17
CA SER A 146 1.36 -3.35 18.07
C SER A 146 2.48 -3.80 19.02
N LYS A 147 3.76 -3.65 18.63
CA LYS A 147 4.92 -4.00 19.44
C LYS A 147 5.37 -2.92 20.41
N LEU A 148 4.96 -1.66 20.22
CA LEU A 148 5.29 -0.58 21.16
C LEU A 148 4.80 -0.89 22.58
N TRP A 149 3.67 -1.63 22.69
CA TRP A 149 3.16 -2.08 23.98
C TRP A 149 4.15 -2.96 24.75
N MET A 150 4.88 -3.85 24.08
CA MET A 150 5.86 -4.73 24.73
C MET A 150 7.02 -3.96 25.37
N ARG A 151 7.41 -2.83 24.78
CA ARG A 151 8.55 -2.02 25.27
C ARG A 151 8.14 -0.89 26.20
N HIS A 152 6.96 -0.32 26.01
CA HIS A 152 6.53 0.92 26.68
C HIS A 152 5.32 0.75 27.59
N GLY A 153 4.65 -0.42 27.60
CA GLY A 153 3.47 -0.69 28.42
C GLY A 153 2.44 0.43 28.33
N ARG A 154 2.08 1.01 29.48
CA ARG A 154 1.11 2.12 29.58
C ARG A 154 1.49 3.38 28.77
N TYR A 155 2.77 3.59 28.47
CA TYR A 155 3.24 4.74 27.69
C TYR A 155 3.15 4.52 26.17
N ALA A 156 2.79 3.31 25.72
CA ALA A 156 2.72 2.99 24.30
C ALA A 156 1.67 3.83 23.57
N ARG A 157 0.48 4.04 24.13
CA ARG A 157 -0.60 4.83 23.50
C ARG A 157 -0.26 6.32 23.38
N PRO A 158 0.19 7.02 24.43
CA PRO A 158 0.69 8.39 24.28
C PRO A 158 1.80 8.51 23.23
N LEU A 159 2.70 7.53 23.17
CA LEU A 159 3.76 7.49 22.17
C LEU A 159 3.21 7.29 20.74
N MET A 160 2.22 6.42 20.55
CA MET A 160 1.52 6.25 19.27
C MET A 160 0.87 7.56 18.81
N HIS A 161 0.14 8.25 19.70
CA HIS A 161 -0.47 9.56 19.40
C HIS A 161 0.59 10.60 19.01
N HIS A 162 1.70 10.65 19.74
CA HIS A 162 2.81 11.54 19.40
C HIS A 162 3.36 11.25 18.00
N LYS A 163 3.54 9.97 17.65
CA LYS A 163 4.02 9.58 16.31
C LYS A 163 2.99 9.90 15.23
N LEU A 164 1.72 9.56 15.42
CA LEU A 164 0.65 9.87 14.47
C LEU A 164 0.56 11.37 14.16
N LYS A 165 0.77 12.22 15.18
CA LYS A 165 0.77 13.68 15.02
C LYS A 165 1.99 14.22 14.27
N ASN A 166 3.17 13.64 14.47
CA ASN A 166 4.44 14.25 14.05
C ASN A 166 5.17 13.51 12.92
N TYR A 167 4.69 12.33 12.51
CA TYR A 167 5.34 11.48 11.51
C TYR A 167 4.54 11.50 10.20
N THR A 168 5.22 11.38 9.06
CA THR A 168 4.56 11.21 7.77
C THR A 168 3.97 9.80 7.67
N LYS A 169 2.66 9.71 7.43
CA LYS A 169 1.91 8.44 7.37
C LYS A 169 1.52 8.16 5.93
N PHE A 170 1.81 6.96 5.44
CA PHE A 170 1.38 6.56 4.11
C PHE A 170 0.86 5.12 4.07
N LEU A 171 -0.01 4.87 3.10
CA LEU A 171 -0.40 3.52 2.70
C LEU A 171 -0.48 3.43 1.18
N PHE A 172 -0.45 2.20 0.69
CA PHE A 172 -0.81 1.88 -0.69
C PHE A 172 -2.04 0.98 -0.66
N VAL A 173 -2.95 1.19 -1.62
CA VAL A 173 -4.15 0.39 -1.82
C VAL A 173 -4.21 -0.19 -3.23
N ARG A 174 -5.14 -1.10 -3.46
CA ARG A 174 -5.41 -1.73 -4.77
C ARG A 174 -6.90 -1.93 -4.92
N ASP A 175 -7.37 -2.04 -6.16
CA ASP A 175 -8.73 -2.50 -6.41
C ASP A 175 -9.06 -3.75 -5.54
N PRO A 176 -10.15 -3.73 -4.75
CA PRO A 176 -10.45 -4.80 -3.80
C PRO A 176 -10.61 -6.18 -4.45
N PHE A 177 -11.20 -6.29 -5.63
CA PHE A 177 -11.44 -7.56 -6.31
C PHE A 177 -10.16 -8.07 -6.98
N VAL A 178 -9.39 -7.20 -7.62
CA VAL A 178 -8.05 -7.54 -8.13
C VAL A 178 -7.13 -7.99 -6.99
N ARG A 179 -7.25 -7.38 -5.80
CA ARG A 179 -6.53 -7.82 -4.59
C ARG A 179 -6.90 -9.24 -4.18
N LEU A 180 -8.17 -9.63 -4.24
CA LEU A 180 -8.63 -11.00 -3.95
C LEU A 180 -8.09 -12.02 -4.94
N ILE A 181 -8.11 -11.71 -6.24
CA ILE A 181 -7.51 -12.57 -7.27
C ILE A 181 -6.02 -12.77 -6.99
N SER A 182 -5.31 -11.68 -6.67
CA SER A 182 -3.89 -11.74 -6.33
C SER A 182 -3.62 -12.58 -5.09
N ALA A 183 -4.45 -12.47 -4.04
CA ALA A 183 -4.35 -13.27 -2.82
C ALA A 183 -4.56 -14.77 -3.10
N TYR A 184 -5.63 -15.13 -3.83
CA TYR A 184 -5.91 -16.52 -4.20
C TYR A 184 -4.77 -17.15 -5.01
N ARG A 185 -4.29 -16.45 -6.04
CA ARG A 185 -3.18 -16.92 -6.90
C ARG A 185 -1.89 -17.20 -6.12
N ASP A 186 -1.65 -16.42 -5.09
CA ASP A 186 -0.44 -16.51 -4.29
C ASP A 186 -0.54 -17.57 -3.19
N LYS A 187 -1.70 -17.71 -2.55
CA LYS A 187 -1.86 -18.48 -1.32
C LYS A 187 -2.58 -19.81 -1.47
N LEU A 188 -3.37 -19.98 -2.53
CA LEU A 188 -4.26 -21.13 -2.69
C LEU A 188 -4.07 -21.86 -4.03
N MET A 189 -3.38 -21.26 -5.01
CA MET A 189 -3.09 -21.91 -6.30
C MET A 189 -1.78 -22.70 -6.33
N LYS A 190 -0.91 -22.53 -5.34
CA LYS A 190 0.38 -23.22 -5.20
C LYS A 190 0.41 -23.97 -3.86
N PRO A 191 1.18 -25.07 -3.75
CA PRO A 191 1.35 -25.75 -2.47
C PRO A 191 1.94 -24.81 -1.42
N ASP A 192 1.21 -24.62 -0.33
CA ASP A 192 1.63 -23.90 0.87
C ASP A 192 0.96 -24.59 2.06
N GLU A 193 1.75 -25.26 2.90
CA GLU A 193 1.21 -26.07 4.01
C GLU A 193 0.41 -25.22 5.00
N TYR A 194 0.88 -24.01 5.33
CA TYR A 194 0.19 -23.15 6.28
C TYR A 194 -1.19 -22.74 5.75
N PHE A 195 -1.25 -22.22 4.52
CA PHE A 195 -2.51 -21.75 3.95
C PHE A 195 -3.46 -22.91 3.62
N TYR A 196 -2.93 -24.05 3.19
CA TYR A 196 -3.73 -25.23 2.96
C TYR A 196 -4.36 -25.75 4.26
N THR A 197 -3.57 -25.98 5.32
CA THR A 197 -4.08 -26.52 6.58
C THR A 197 -5.10 -25.59 7.23
N HIS A 198 -4.86 -24.27 7.26
CA HIS A 198 -5.73 -23.31 7.96
C HIS A 198 -6.95 -22.88 7.15
N TYR A 199 -6.87 -22.88 5.81
CA TYR A 199 -7.92 -22.33 4.96
C TYR A 199 -8.34 -23.28 3.84
N GLY A 200 -7.38 -23.84 3.09
CA GLY A 200 -7.65 -24.66 1.92
C GLY A 200 -8.46 -25.93 2.23
N SER A 201 -8.07 -26.67 3.28
CA SER A 201 -8.77 -27.87 3.77
C SER A 201 -10.23 -27.55 4.13
N THR A 202 -10.46 -26.46 4.87
CA THR A 202 -11.79 -25.98 5.24
C THR A 202 -12.64 -25.62 4.01
N MET A 203 -12.04 -24.95 3.02
CA MET A 203 -12.73 -24.63 1.75
C MET A 203 -13.16 -25.90 1.01
N LEU A 204 -12.28 -26.92 0.96
CA LEU A 204 -12.57 -28.19 0.31
C LEU A 204 -13.68 -28.98 1.02
N GLN A 205 -13.63 -29.04 2.35
CA GLN A 205 -14.64 -29.70 3.18
C GLN A 205 -16.01 -29.06 3.04
N ARG A 206 -16.07 -27.72 3.06
CA ARG A 206 -17.34 -26.99 3.08
C ARG A 206 -17.98 -26.83 1.70
N TYR A 207 -17.18 -26.67 0.65
CA TYR A 207 -17.69 -26.22 -0.66
C TYR A 207 -17.30 -27.09 -1.85
N ALA A 208 -16.32 -27.99 -1.70
CA ALA A 208 -15.85 -28.84 -2.81
C ALA A 208 -16.35 -30.30 -2.73
N ASN A 209 -17.24 -30.63 -1.78
CA ASN A 209 -17.71 -32.00 -1.51
C ASN A 209 -16.59 -33.00 -1.18
N ILE A 210 -15.50 -32.54 -0.56
CA ILE A 210 -14.39 -33.40 -0.13
C ILE A 210 -14.40 -33.47 1.39
N SER A 211 -15.10 -34.46 1.95
CA SER A 211 -15.26 -34.58 3.41
C SER A 211 -13.95 -34.83 4.16
N GLN A 212 -12.98 -35.49 3.53
CA GLN A 212 -11.64 -35.75 4.08
C GLN A 212 -10.58 -35.37 3.02
N PRO A 213 -10.22 -34.08 2.92
CA PRO A 213 -9.11 -33.67 2.05
C PRO A 213 -7.80 -34.29 2.52
N PRO A 214 -6.80 -34.47 1.65
CA PRO A 214 -5.48 -34.95 2.06
C PRO A 214 -4.85 -34.08 3.15
N ASP A 215 -4.03 -34.66 4.01
CA ASP A 215 -3.50 -33.99 5.22
C ASP A 215 -2.47 -32.89 4.90
N SER A 216 -1.78 -32.99 3.76
CA SER A 216 -0.76 -32.04 3.32
C SER A 216 -1.13 -31.35 2.01
N ALA A 217 -0.66 -30.11 1.85
CA ALA A 217 -0.78 -29.38 0.59
C ALA A 217 -0.07 -30.16 -0.53
N GLN A 218 1.11 -30.70 -0.26
CA GLN A 218 1.87 -31.44 -1.28
C GLN A 218 1.13 -32.68 -1.81
N GLU A 219 0.40 -33.40 -0.95
CA GLU A 219 -0.42 -34.55 -1.37
C GLU A 219 -1.66 -34.09 -2.15
N ALA A 220 -2.40 -33.12 -1.62
CA ALA A 220 -3.61 -32.60 -2.25
C ALA A 220 -3.32 -32.08 -3.66
N PHE A 221 -2.26 -31.27 -3.82
CA PHE A 221 -1.90 -30.69 -5.12
C PHE A 221 -1.37 -31.73 -6.10
N ARG A 222 -0.64 -32.76 -5.64
CA ARG A 222 -0.25 -33.90 -6.51
C ARG A 222 -1.45 -34.68 -7.01
N ALA A 223 -2.51 -34.79 -6.19
CA ALA A 223 -3.78 -35.40 -6.56
C ALA A 223 -4.70 -34.47 -7.39
N GLY A 224 -4.28 -33.25 -7.70
CA GLY A 224 -5.10 -32.25 -8.39
C GLY A 224 -6.23 -31.66 -7.54
N ILE A 225 -6.22 -31.90 -6.23
CA ILE A 225 -7.20 -31.43 -5.26
C ILE A 225 -6.74 -30.07 -4.73
N ARG A 226 -7.50 -29.01 -5.04
CA ARG A 226 -7.26 -27.66 -4.50
C ARG A 226 -8.54 -26.82 -4.52
N PRO A 227 -8.70 -25.85 -3.62
CA PRO A 227 -9.80 -24.90 -3.67
C PRO A 227 -9.81 -24.14 -5.00
N SER A 228 -10.96 -24.03 -5.65
CA SER A 228 -11.16 -23.14 -6.79
C SER A 228 -11.33 -21.70 -6.30
N PHE A 229 -11.28 -20.72 -7.22
CA PHE A 229 -11.60 -19.33 -6.87
C PHE A 229 -13.05 -19.18 -6.38
N ILE A 230 -13.97 -20.00 -6.91
CA ILE A 230 -15.37 -20.04 -6.47
C ILE A 230 -15.46 -20.52 -5.01
N HIS A 231 -14.74 -21.58 -4.63
CA HIS A 231 -14.70 -22.05 -3.23
C HIS A 231 -14.12 -20.98 -2.30
N PHE A 232 -13.11 -20.23 -2.76
CA PHE A 232 -12.56 -19.11 -2.02
C PHE A 232 -13.60 -17.99 -1.82
N ILE A 233 -14.36 -17.62 -2.85
CA ILE A 233 -15.44 -16.62 -2.71
C ILE A 233 -16.56 -17.13 -1.80
N GLN A 234 -16.99 -18.38 -1.92
CA GLN A 234 -17.99 -18.98 -1.03
C GLN A 234 -17.53 -18.94 0.43
N TYR A 235 -16.25 -19.24 0.69
CA TYR A 235 -15.64 -19.13 2.01
C TYR A 235 -15.70 -17.70 2.58
N LEU A 236 -15.43 -16.68 1.76
CA LEU A 236 -15.53 -15.27 2.19
C LEU A 236 -16.98 -14.83 2.45
N LEU A 237 -17.94 -15.40 1.72
CA LEU A 237 -19.36 -15.04 1.84
C LEU A 237 -20.11 -15.82 2.93
N ASP A 238 -19.52 -16.90 3.45
CA ASP A 238 -20.11 -17.68 4.54
C ASP A 238 -20.01 -16.91 5.87
N PRO A 239 -21.14 -16.56 6.51
CA PRO A 239 -21.13 -15.86 7.79
C PRO A 239 -20.41 -16.60 8.92
N LYS A 240 -20.25 -17.93 8.81
CA LYS A 240 -19.49 -18.73 9.78
C LYS A 240 -18.01 -18.35 9.77
N THR A 241 -17.46 -17.99 8.61
CA THR A 241 -16.02 -17.74 8.46
C THR A 241 -15.55 -16.61 9.37
N GLU A 242 -16.12 -15.41 9.27
CA GLU A 242 -15.73 -14.30 10.15
C GLU A 242 -16.21 -14.46 11.60
N LYS A 243 -17.21 -15.32 11.85
CA LYS A 243 -17.65 -15.64 13.20
C LYS A 243 -16.64 -16.52 13.94
N GLU A 244 -15.99 -17.44 13.22
CA GLU A 244 -14.97 -18.34 13.75
C GLU A 244 -13.64 -17.61 13.98
N GLU A 245 -13.15 -16.90 12.97
CA GLU A 245 -11.90 -16.14 13.06
C GLU A 245 -11.94 -14.91 12.14
N PRO A 246 -11.32 -13.77 12.53
CA PRO A 246 -11.10 -12.67 11.60
C PRO A 246 -10.41 -13.13 10.32
N PHE A 247 -10.80 -12.56 9.18
CA PHE A 247 -10.11 -12.83 7.91
C PHE A 247 -8.59 -12.64 8.01
N ASN A 248 -7.87 -13.52 7.31
CA ASN A 248 -6.43 -13.37 7.10
C ASN A 248 -6.13 -12.02 6.42
N GLU A 249 -5.00 -11.41 6.76
CA GLU A 249 -4.57 -10.11 6.23
C GLU A 249 -4.52 -10.02 4.69
N HIS A 250 -4.43 -11.15 3.97
CA HIS A 250 -4.40 -11.18 2.50
C HIS A 250 -5.76 -10.95 1.85
N TRP A 251 -6.85 -11.25 2.55
CA TRP A 251 -8.22 -10.98 2.07
C TRP A 251 -9.04 -10.14 3.05
N GLN A 252 -8.56 -9.81 4.24
CA GLN A 252 -9.21 -8.82 5.10
C GLN A 252 -9.31 -7.46 4.40
N GLN A 253 -10.41 -6.75 4.58
CA GLN A 253 -10.63 -5.42 3.99
C GLN A 253 -9.54 -4.43 4.39
N MET A 254 -9.03 -3.64 3.43
CA MET A 254 -7.91 -2.72 3.62
C MET A 254 -8.21 -1.66 4.68
N HIS A 255 -9.44 -1.14 4.76
CA HIS A 255 -9.84 -0.18 5.79
C HIS A 255 -9.77 -0.76 7.21
N ARG A 256 -9.90 -2.09 7.39
CA ARG A 256 -9.75 -2.76 8.69
C ARG A 256 -8.30 -3.02 9.07
N LEU A 257 -7.40 -3.06 8.08
CA LEU A 257 -5.96 -3.18 8.30
C LEU A 257 -5.34 -1.83 8.67
N CYS A 258 -5.78 -0.77 7.98
CA CYS A 258 -5.13 0.54 8.03
C CYS A 258 -5.92 1.66 8.70
N HIS A 259 -7.17 1.43 9.13
CA HIS A 259 -7.95 2.38 9.94
C HIS A 259 -7.98 3.82 9.39
N PRO A 260 -8.29 4.05 8.09
CA PRO A 260 -8.19 5.36 7.45
C PRO A 260 -9.15 6.42 8.01
N CYS A 261 -10.16 6.03 8.80
CA CYS A 261 -11.02 6.99 9.51
C CYS A 261 -10.46 7.42 10.88
N GLN A 262 -9.46 6.73 11.41
CA GLN A 262 -8.79 7.05 12.68
C GLN A 262 -7.38 7.61 12.48
N ILE A 263 -6.83 7.49 11.27
CA ILE A 263 -5.47 7.89 10.93
C ILE A 263 -5.54 8.81 9.71
N ASP A 264 -5.15 10.07 9.91
CA ASP A 264 -5.05 11.07 8.84
C ASP A 264 -3.79 10.80 8.00
N TYR A 265 -3.89 9.94 6.98
CA TYR A 265 -2.75 9.64 6.10
C TYR A 265 -2.30 10.86 5.30
N ASP A 266 -0.98 11.09 5.28
CA ASP A 266 -0.35 12.19 4.53
C ASP A 266 -0.24 11.87 3.03
N PHE A 267 -0.18 10.58 2.69
CA PHE A 267 -0.08 10.06 1.33
C PHE A 267 -0.86 8.75 1.15
N ILE A 268 -1.60 8.64 0.04
CA ILE A 268 -2.38 7.45 -0.33
C ILE A 268 -2.00 7.03 -1.75
N GLY A 269 -1.14 6.01 -1.85
CA GLY A 269 -0.74 5.43 -3.12
C GLY A 269 -1.73 4.39 -3.64
N LYS A 270 -1.76 4.18 -4.95
CA LYS A 270 -2.50 3.09 -5.60
C LYS A 270 -1.52 2.18 -6.33
N LEU A 271 -1.75 0.87 -6.32
CA LEU A 271 -0.90 -0.07 -7.07
C LEU A 271 -0.99 0.18 -8.59
N GLU A 272 -2.14 0.64 -9.05
CA GLU A 272 -2.44 0.99 -10.43
C GLU A 272 -1.59 2.17 -10.91
N THR A 273 -1.16 3.06 -9.99
CA THR A 273 -0.26 4.18 -10.26
C THR A 273 1.05 4.07 -9.46
N LEU A 274 1.50 2.84 -9.19
CA LEU A 274 2.60 2.54 -8.26
C LEU A 274 3.87 3.34 -8.58
N ASP A 275 4.29 3.36 -9.84
CA ASP A 275 5.57 3.93 -10.25
C ASP A 275 5.58 5.46 -10.02
N GLU A 276 4.55 6.17 -10.51
CA GLU A 276 4.35 7.62 -10.28
C GLU A 276 4.19 7.96 -8.79
N ASP A 277 3.33 7.21 -8.08
CA ASP A 277 3.05 7.46 -6.66
C ASP A 277 4.29 7.23 -5.79
N THR A 278 5.10 6.22 -6.13
CA THR A 278 6.32 5.90 -5.38
C THR A 278 7.41 6.91 -5.63
N GLU A 279 7.68 7.29 -6.89
CA GLU A 279 8.67 8.32 -7.21
C GLU A 279 8.37 9.62 -6.44
N HIS A 280 7.10 10.01 -6.39
CA HIS A 280 6.70 11.22 -5.68
C HIS A 280 6.70 11.08 -4.16
N LEU A 281 6.29 9.94 -3.61
CA LEU A 281 6.41 9.71 -2.17
C LEU A 281 7.88 9.76 -1.73
N LEU A 282 8.79 9.14 -2.48
CA LEU A 282 10.22 9.18 -2.16
C LEU A 282 10.76 10.62 -2.18
N LYS A 283 10.30 11.48 -3.09
CA LYS A 283 10.63 12.93 -3.07
C LYS A 283 10.07 13.64 -1.84
N ILE A 284 8.82 13.35 -1.44
CA ILE A 284 8.21 13.91 -0.22
C ILE A 284 9.00 13.50 1.02
N LEU A 285 9.51 12.27 1.06
CA LEU A 285 10.32 11.74 2.15
C LEU A 285 11.80 12.16 2.09
N GLY A 286 12.25 12.81 1.01
CA GLY A 286 13.66 13.16 0.80
C GLY A 286 14.57 11.95 0.53
N LEU A 287 14.01 10.86 -0.01
CA LEU A 287 14.67 9.57 -0.22
C LEU A 287 14.95 9.26 -1.69
N ASP A 288 14.48 10.11 -2.63
CA ASP A 288 14.57 9.89 -4.07
C ASP A 288 15.98 9.76 -4.63
N LYS A 289 16.98 10.30 -3.92
CA LYS A 289 18.42 10.17 -4.29
C LYS A 289 19.11 8.94 -3.69
N HIS A 290 18.49 8.29 -2.70
CA HIS A 290 19.09 7.21 -1.91
C HIS A 290 18.39 5.88 -2.11
N ILE A 291 17.13 5.91 -2.54
CA ILE A 291 16.28 4.74 -2.69
C ILE A 291 15.69 4.72 -4.09
N HIS A 292 16.01 3.68 -4.84
CA HIS A 292 15.27 3.31 -6.03
C HIS A 292 14.27 2.22 -5.66
N PHE A 293 12.98 2.45 -5.92
CA PHE A 293 11.97 1.45 -5.63
C PHE A 293 12.08 0.29 -6.61
N PRO A 294 12.12 -0.97 -6.17
CA PRO A 294 12.25 -2.09 -7.10
C PRO A 294 11.06 -2.15 -8.05
N PRO A 295 11.27 -2.46 -9.34
CA PRO A 295 10.20 -2.53 -10.31
C PRO A 295 9.14 -3.55 -9.89
N GLY A 296 7.88 -3.29 -10.25
CA GLY A 296 6.81 -4.26 -10.10
C GLY A 296 7.04 -5.50 -10.98
N TYR A 297 6.53 -6.65 -10.56
CA TYR A 297 6.53 -7.86 -11.39
C TYR A 297 5.79 -7.63 -12.72
N GLU A 298 6.33 -8.14 -13.83
CA GLU A 298 5.71 -8.01 -15.16
C GLU A 298 4.28 -8.62 -15.19
N ASN A 299 4.05 -9.70 -14.46
CA ASN A 299 2.75 -10.39 -14.36
C ASN A 299 1.86 -9.87 -13.21
N ARG A 300 1.74 -8.54 -13.06
CA ARG A 300 0.79 -7.94 -12.09
C ARG A 300 -0.63 -8.33 -12.49
N THR A 301 -1.40 -8.89 -11.54
CA THR A 301 -2.86 -9.04 -11.70
C THR A 301 -3.46 -7.67 -12.00
N ALA A 302 -4.19 -7.54 -13.08
CA ALA A 302 -4.77 -6.29 -13.52
C ALA A 302 -6.30 -6.39 -13.59
N VAL A 303 -6.94 -5.23 -13.70
CA VAL A 303 -8.40 -5.05 -13.67
C VAL A 303 -9.09 -5.80 -14.83
N ASP A 304 -8.41 -5.94 -15.96
CA ASP A 304 -8.87 -6.69 -17.14
C ASP A 304 -9.13 -8.18 -16.84
N TRP A 305 -8.48 -8.75 -15.83
CA TRP A 305 -8.68 -10.15 -15.45
C TRP A 305 -9.98 -10.39 -14.70
N GLU A 306 -10.58 -9.36 -14.12
CA GLU A 306 -11.76 -9.55 -13.27
C GLU A 306 -12.91 -10.23 -14.02
N LYS A 307 -13.12 -9.86 -15.29
CA LYS A 307 -14.18 -10.46 -16.11
C LYS A 307 -14.03 -11.98 -16.22
N GLU A 308 -12.81 -12.48 -16.46
CA GLU A 308 -12.55 -13.91 -16.58
C GLU A 308 -12.67 -14.62 -15.23
N TRP A 309 -12.07 -14.06 -14.19
CA TRP A 309 -12.04 -14.66 -12.86
C TRP A 309 -13.42 -14.72 -12.20
N PHE A 310 -14.28 -13.74 -12.48
CA PHE A 310 -15.64 -13.67 -11.93
C PHE A 310 -16.71 -14.25 -12.86
N ALA A 311 -16.37 -14.72 -14.06
CA ALA A 311 -17.33 -15.24 -15.04
C ALA A 311 -18.20 -16.40 -14.49
N ASN A 312 -17.61 -17.28 -13.69
CA ASN A 312 -18.30 -18.46 -13.14
C ASN A 312 -18.87 -18.23 -11.73
N ILE A 313 -18.86 -16.98 -11.24
CA ILE A 313 -19.44 -16.64 -9.94
C ILE A 313 -20.82 -16.02 -10.17
N SER A 314 -21.83 -16.52 -9.45
CA SER A 314 -23.20 -16.03 -9.60
C SER A 314 -23.30 -14.51 -9.38
N VAL A 315 -24.17 -13.82 -10.13
CA VAL A 315 -24.43 -12.37 -9.92
C VAL A 315 -24.79 -12.07 -8.46
N ALA A 316 -25.56 -12.95 -7.82
CA ALA A 316 -25.93 -12.82 -6.42
C ALA A 316 -24.71 -12.83 -5.49
N ASP A 317 -23.77 -13.75 -5.71
CA ASP A 317 -22.54 -13.83 -4.91
C ASP A 317 -21.58 -12.69 -5.22
N ARG A 318 -21.48 -12.24 -6.48
CA ARG A 318 -20.73 -11.03 -6.85
C ARG A 318 -21.26 -9.78 -6.14
N ARG A 319 -22.58 -9.63 -6.03
CA ARG A 319 -23.23 -8.54 -5.28
C ARG A 319 -22.98 -8.62 -3.78
N LYS A 320 -23.06 -9.81 -3.19
CA LYS A 320 -22.69 -10.01 -1.77
C LYS A 320 -21.21 -9.72 -1.52
N LEU A 321 -20.34 -10.12 -2.45
CA LEU A 321 -18.91 -9.86 -2.36
C LEU A 321 -18.61 -8.37 -2.47
N TYR A 322 -19.25 -7.66 -3.40
CA TYR A 322 -19.15 -6.21 -3.46
C TYR A 322 -19.59 -5.58 -2.13
N SER A 323 -20.73 -5.99 -1.57
CA SER A 323 -21.19 -5.49 -0.25
C SER A 323 -20.16 -5.71 0.86
N LEU A 324 -19.47 -6.86 0.86
CA LEU A 324 -18.42 -7.20 1.82
C LEU A 324 -17.16 -6.30 1.72
N TYR A 325 -16.84 -5.77 0.53
CA TYR A 325 -15.68 -4.90 0.27
C TYR A 325 -16.05 -3.46 -0.11
N GLU A 326 -17.34 -3.10 -0.07
CA GLU A 326 -17.87 -1.82 -0.58
C GLU A 326 -17.17 -0.62 0.08
N THR A 327 -16.88 -0.72 1.37
CA THR A 327 -16.17 0.32 2.12
C THR A 327 -14.79 0.61 1.52
N ASP A 328 -14.06 -0.41 1.04
CA ASP A 328 -12.75 -0.20 0.41
C ASP A 328 -12.90 0.44 -0.97
N PHE A 329 -13.88 0.00 -1.77
CA PHE A 329 -14.20 0.64 -3.06
C PHE A 329 -14.46 2.14 -2.87
N LYS A 330 -15.35 2.50 -1.94
CA LYS A 330 -15.73 3.89 -1.66
C LYS A 330 -14.58 4.71 -1.09
N LEU A 331 -13.96 4.27 0.01
CA LEU A 331 -12.92 5.04 0.70
C LEU A 331 -11.74 5.37 -0.20
N PHE A 332 -11.36 4.44 -1.06
CA PHE A 332 -10.19 4.59 -1.92
C PHE A 332 -10.52 5.02 -3.35
N GLY A 333 -11.78 5.38 -3.62
CA GLY A 333 -12.23 5.90 -4.91
C GLY A 333 -11.94 4.92 -6.04
N TYR A 334 -12.31 3.66 -5.87
CA TYR A 334 -12.39 2.68 -6.95
C TYR A 334 -13.82 2.67 -7.50
N ASP A 335 -13.93 2.53 -8.81
CA ASP A 335 -15.23 2.44 -9.47
C ASP A 335 -15.94 1.17 -9.03
N LYS A 336 -17.25 1.28 -8.82
CA LYS A 336 -18.08 0.11 -8.59
C LYS A 336 -18.04 -0.76 -9.86
N PRO A 337 -17.74 -2.07 -9.78
CA PRO A 337 -17.56 -2.91 -10.96
C PRO A 337 -18.92 -3.30 -11.57
N GLU A 338 -19.64 -2.34 -12.14
CA GLU A 338 -21.03 -2.52 -12.61
C GLU A 338 -21.16 -3.63 -13.66
N THR A 339 -20.13 -3.82 -14.49
CA THR A 339 -20.07 -4.91 -15.47
C THR A 339 -20.07 -6.30 -14.85
N LEU A 340 -19.63 -6.46 -13.59
CA LEU A 340 -19.69 -7.72 -12.86
C LEU A 340 -20.98 -7.89 -12.05
N LEU A 341 -21.67 -6.79 -11.78
CA LEU A 341 -22.81 -6.76 -10.84
C LEU A 341 -24.18 -6.75 -11.54
N ASN A 342 -24.22 -6.49 -12.85
CA ASN A 342 -25.45 -6.32 -13.61
C ASN A 342 -25.58 -7.25 -14.83
N GLU A 343 -24.73 -8.29 -14.96
CA GLU A 343 -24.87 -9.29 -16.04
C GLU A 343 -26.19 -10.05 -16.00
#